data_AF-A0A7X8AJG3-F1
#
_entry.id   AF-A0A7X8AJG3-F1
#
_cell.length_a   1.000
_cell.length_b   1.000
_cell.length_c   1.000
_cell.angle_alpha   90.00
_cell.angle_beta   90.00
_cell.angle_gamma   90.00
#
_symmetry.space_group_name_H-M   'P 1'
#
loop_
_entity.id
_entity.type
_entity.pdbx_description
1 polymer ?
#
loop_
_entity_poly.entity_id
_entity_poly.type
_entity_poly.pdbx_seq_one_letter_code
_entity_poly.pdbx_strand_id
1 'polypeptide(L)'
;MVFLTLFVAAFVAFLVRDLYLTENDGDEEKSTFVVEKVQYRNIIDDNVYILDAQRGWKSNDLYILEDVNITIEGKGGNVWKVQASRGSVPEASGGIVVLKEARGITSIKGDQFHWHSPEVRWKPDEQLFFFDDGIRAFGESIEIRSQNGLVRLSGEMELSGKAEVVYRMHKK
;
A
#
# COMPACT_ATOMS: atom_id res chain seq x y z
N MET A 1 -19.11 -5.13 12.78
CA MET A 1 -18.03 -4.81 13.74
C MET A 1 -17.44 -6.02 14.45
N VAL A 2 -18.20 -7.04 14.85
CA VAL A 2 -17.65 -8.20 15.61
C VAL A 2 -16.73 -9.13 14.78
N PHE A 3 -16.97 -9.24 13.47
CA PHE A 3 -16.15 -10.10 12.59
C PHE A 3 -14.78 -9.50 12.23
N LEU A 4 -14.62 -8.17 12.28
CA LEU A 4 -13.38 -7.49 11.93
C LEU A 4 -12.33 -7.61 13.05
N THR A 5 -12.76 -7.54 14.31
CA THR A 5 -11.89 -7.72 15.49
C THR A 5 -11.40 -9.16 15.63
N LEU A 6 -12.23 -10.15 15.28
CA LEU A 6 -11.85 -11.57 15.25
C LEU A 6 -10.81 -11.88 14.17
N PHE A 7 -10.88 -11.18 13.03
CA PHE A 7 -9.99 -11.37 11.89
C PHE A 7 -8.55 -10.86 12.17
N VAL A 8 -8.43 -9.68 12.77
CA VAL A 8 -7.13 -9.12 13.18
C VAL A 8 -6.50 -9.95 14.29
N ALA A 9 -7.30 -10.38 15.28
CA ALA A 9 -6.82 -11.24 16.37
C ALA A 9 -6.34 -12.61 15.85
N ALA A 10 -7.02 -13.19 14.86
CA ALA A 10 -6.58 -14.44 14.24
C ALA A 10 -5.28 -14.26 13.44
N PHE A 11 -5.14 -13.16 12.68
CA PHE A 11 -3.91 -12.86 11.94
C PHE A 11 -2.70 -12.67 12.88
N VAL A 12 -2.88 -11.92 13.97
CA VAL A 12 -1.85 -11.75 15.01
C VAL A 12 -1.54 -13.09 15.69
N ALA A 13 -2.56 -13.91 16.01
CA ALA A 13 -2.36 -15.20 16.65
C ALA A 13 -1.64 -16.23 15.77
N PHE A 14 -1.88 -16.25 14.46
CA PHE A 14 -1.17 -17.13 13.52
C PHE A 14 0.30 -16.73 13.37
N LEU A 15 0.59 -15.42 13.29
CA LEU A 15 1.96 -14.93 13.24
C LEU A 15 2.70 -15.20 14.56
N VAL A 16 2.06 -14.95 15.71
CA VAL A 16 2.62 -15.24 17.04
C VAL A 16 2.86 -16.74 17.23
N ARG A 17 1.94 -17.61 16.78
CA ARG A 17 2.12 -19.07 16.86
C ARG A 17 3.31 -19.55 16.04
N ASP A 18 3.50 -19.00 14.83
CA ASP A 18 4.61 -19.35 13.96
C ASP A 18 5.95 -18.87 14.53
N LEU A 19 5.95 -17.71 15.21
CA LEU A 19 7.09 -17.18 15.97
C LEU A 19 7.43 -18.01 17.21
N TYR A 20 6.43 -18.52 17.95
CA TYR A 20 6.65 -19.31 19.18
C TYR A 20 7.09 -20.76 18.93
N LEU A 21 6.86 -21.31 17.75
CA LEU A 21 7.23 -22.70 17.43
C LEU A 21 8.75 -22.90 17.21
N THR A 22 9.54 -21.83 17.22
CA THR A 22 11.00 -21.88 17.04
C THR A 22 11.73 -21.27 18.24
N GLU A 23 11.27 -21.59 19.45
CA GLU A 23 11.96 -21.22 20.68
C GLU A 23 12.78 -22.43 21.17
N ASN A 24 14.09 -22.41 20.91
CA ASN A 24 15.03 -23.16 21.74
C ASN A 24 16.39 -22.44 21.79
N ASP A 25 16.70 -22.02 23.01
CA ASP A 25 17.96 -21.63 23.63
C ASP A 25 18.78 -20.43 23.11
N GLY A 26 18.92 -19.44 24.00
CA GLY A 26 20.19 -18.77 24.28
C GLY A 26 20.19 -17.26 24.07
N ASP A 27 20.29 -16.51 25.18
CA ASP A 27 20.53 -15.06 25.24
C ASP A 27 21.65 -14.59 24.29
N GLU A 28 21.35 -13.65 23.38
CA GLU A 28 22.11 -12.42 23.10
C GLU A 28 21.53 -11.70 21.86
N GLU A 29 21.31 -10.38 21.99
CA GLU A 29 20.78 -9.44 20.99
C GLU A 29 19.34 -9.68 20.49
N LYS A 30 18.42 -8.76 20.82
CA LYS A 30 17.00 -8.75 20.40
C LYS A 30 16.85 -9.22 18.97
N SER A 31 16.46 -10.49 18.82
CA SER A 31 16.27 -11.16 17.55
C SER A 31 15.22 -10.40 16.75
N THR A 32 15.70 -9.56 15.83
CA THR A 32 14.85 -8.95 14.82
C THR A 32 14.54 -10.07 13.85
N PHE A 33 13.44 -10.79 14.11
CA PHE A 33 12.97 -11.84 13.23
C PHE A 33 12.66 -11.23 11.86
N VAL A 34 13.41 -11.67 10.85
CA VAL A 34 13.21 -11.30 9.45
C VAL A 34 12.45 -12.44 8.79
N VAL A 35 11.28 -12.13 8.28
CA VAL A 35 10.47 -13.04 7.45
C VAL A 35 10.78 -12.74 6.00
N GLU A 36 11.17 -13.76 5.24
CA GLU A 36 11.34 -13.65 3.78
C GLU A 36 10.05 -14.05 3.05
N LYS A 37 9.81 -13.45 1.88
CA LYS A 37 8.66 -13.73 1.00
C LYS A 37 7.32 -13.59 1.73
N VAL A 38 7.10 -12.41 2.30
CA VAL A 38 5.83 -12.08 2.96
C VAL A 38 4.75 -11.98 1.91
N GLN A 39 3.71 -12.82 2.02
CA GLN A 39 2.51 -12.72 1.21
C GLN A 39 1.29 -12.60 2.11
N TYR A 40 0.42 -11.65 1.78
CA TYR A 40 -0.80 -11.38 2.52
C TYR A 40 -1.95 -11.11 1.55
N ARG A 41 -3.12 -11.64 1.88
CA ARG A 41 -4.35 -11.42 1.12
C ARG A 41 -5.50 -11.13 2.06
N ASN A 42 -6.28 -10.09 1.76
CA ASN A 42 -7.45 -9.70 2.53
C ASN A 42 -8.58 -9.18 1.62
N ILE A 43 -9.80 -9.19 2.14
CA ILE A 43 -10.99 -8.65 1.49
C ILE A 43 -11.62 -7.62 2.44
N ILE A 44 -11.71 -6.36 2.00
CA ILE A 44 -12.32 -5.26 2.77
C ILE A 44 -13.27 -4.51 1.83
N ASP A 45 -14.53 -4.35 2.22
CA ASP A 45 -15.58 -3.71 1.42
C ASP A 45 -15.72 -4.25 -0.01
N ASP A 46 -15.58 -5.58 -0.15
CA ASP A 46 -15.52 -6.36 -1.39
C ASP A 46 -14.37 -6.01 -2.34
N ASN A 47 -13.37 -5.24 -1.89
CA ASN A 47 -12.12 -5.07 -2.60
C ASN A 47 -11.13 -6.14 -2.13
N VAL A 48 -10.39 -6.74 -3.06
CA VAL A 48 -9.34 -7.73 -2.74
C VAL A 48 -8.01 -7.01 -2.68
N TYR A 49 -7.32 -7.13 -1.55
CA TYR A 49 -5.99 -6.59 -1.32
C TYR A 49 -5.00 -7.75 -1.26
N ILE A 50 -3.95 -7.65 -2.05
CA ILE A 50 -2.83 -8.59 -2.08
C ILE A 50 -1.58 -7.78 -1.84
N LEU A 51 -0.80 -8.15 -0.82
CA LEU A 51 0.48 -7.54 -0.51
C LEU A 51 1.55 -8.63 -0.57
N ASP A 52 2.57 -8.39 -1.36
CA ASP A 52 3.77 -9.21 -1.45
C ASP A 52 4.98 -8.33 -1.08
N ALA A 53 5.89 -8.84 -0.25
CA ALA A 53 7.14 -8.16 0.07
C ALA A 53 8.28 -9.18 0.11
N GLN A 54 9.48 -8.76 -0.29
CA GLN A 54 10.63 -9.65 -0.29
C GLN A 54 11.03 -10.00 1.13
N ARG A 55 11.02 -9.01 2.04
CA ARG A 55 11.39 -9.18 3.46
C ARG A 55 10.49 -8.34 4.33
N GLY A 56 10.25 -8.80 5.56
CA GLY A 56 9.56 -8.04 6.58
C GLY A 56 10.09 -8.33 7.98
N TRP A 57 10.07 -7.33 8.85
CA TRP A 57 10.43 -7.51 10.27
C TRP A 57 9.61 -6.58 11.15
N LYS A 58 9.49 -6.96 12.42
CA LYS A 58 8.87 -6.10 13.43
C LYS A 58 9.92 -5.12 13.98
N SER A 59 9.55 -3.85 14.08
CA SER A 59 10.34 -2.80 14.73
C SER A 59 9.41 -1.94 15.57
N ASN A 60 9.48 -2.10 16.89
CA ASN A 60 8.53 -1.52 17.83
C ASN A 60 7.08 -1.90 17.44
N ASP A 61 6.19 -0.92 17.28
CA ASP A 61 4.77 -1.10 16.94
C ASP A 61 4.51 -1.10 15.42
N LEU A 62 5.55 -1.32 14.60
CA LEU A 62 5.47 -1.32 13.14
C LEU A 62 6.03 -2.62 12.56
N TYR A 63 5.41 -3.09 11.49
CA TYR A 63 6.00 -4.04 10.55
C TYR A 63 6.64 -3.25 9.41
N ILE A 64 7.94 -3.43 9.23
CA ILE A 64 8.70 -2.84 8.13
C ILE A 64 8.82 -3.88 7.04
N LEU A 65 8.65 -3.44 5.78
CA LEU A 65 8.65 -4.29 4.59
C LEU A 65 9.63 -3.73 3.55
N GLU A 66 10.34 -4.61 2.86
CA GLU A 66 11.23 -4.30 1.72
C GLU A 66 10.68 -4.87 0.42
N ASP A 67 10.85 -4.12 -0.68
CA ASP A 67 10.42 -4.48 -2.03
C ASP A 67 8.95 -4.88 -2.10
N VAL A 68 8.10 -3.91 -1.71
CA VAL A 68 6.67 -4.09 -1.53
C VAL A 68 5.95 -3.98 -2.87
N ASN A 69 5.09 -4.95 -3.14
CA ASN A 69 4.14 -4.95 -4.23
C ASN A 69 2.73 -5.11 -3.65
N ILE A 70 1.82 -4.22 -4.02
CA ILE A 70 0.41 -4.28 -3.60
C ILE A 70 -0.45 -4.34 -4.84
N THR A 71 -1.38 -5.27 -4.87
CA THR A 71 -2.46 -5.32 -5.85
C THR A 71 -3.79 -5.12 -5.13
N ILE A 72 -4.57 -4.16 -5.60
CA ILE A 72 -5.93 -3.88 -5.10
C ILE A 72 -6.88 -4.07 -6.27
N GLU A 73 -7.75 -5.06 -6.15
CA GLU A 73 -8.82 -5.31 -7.10
C GLU A 73 -10.10 -4.74 -6.51
N GLY A 74 -10.54 -3.62 -7.07
CA GLY A 74 -11.69 -2.87 -6.62
C GLY A 74 -12.97 -3.21 -7.36
N LYS A 75 -14.12 -2.80 -6.79
CA LYS A 75 -15.42 -2.88 -7.45
C LYS A 75 -15.39 -2.18 -8.83
N GLY A 76 -16.14 -2.75 -9.79
CA GLY A 76 -16.25 -2.18 -11.13
C GLY A 76 -15.04 -2.44 -12.05
N GLY A 77 -14.15 -3.37 -11.67
CA GLY A 77 -12.98 -3.74 -12.46
C GLY A 77 -11.80 -2.77 -12.33
N ASN A 78 -11.84 -1.87 -11.33
CA ASN A 78 -10.71 -1.01 -11.01
C ASN A 78 -9.56 -1.84 -10.46
N VAL A 79 -8.34 -1.62 -10.94
CA VAL A 79 -7.15 -2.33 -10.46
C VAL A 79 -6.07 -1.31 -10.12
N TRP A 80 -5.53 -1.41 -8.91
CA TRP A 80 -4.38 -0.63 -8.48
C TRP A 80 -3.20 -1.57 -8.23
N LYS A 81 -2.10 -1.33 -8.92
CA LYS A 81 -0.83 -2.01 -8.68
C LYS A 81 0.15 -0.98 -8.15
N VAL A 82 0.67 -1.20 -6.95
CA VAL A 82 1.60 -0.30 -6.28
C VAL A 82 2.89 -1.04 -6.02
N GLN A 83 4.02 -0.38 -6.26
CA GLN A 83 5.35 -0.85 -5.96
C GLN A 83 6.05 0.20 -5.10
N ALA A 84 6.75 -0.24 -4.06
CA ALA A 84 7.51 0.65 -3.19
C ALA A 84 8.79 -0.04 -2.74
N SER A 85 9.87 0.72 -2.62
CA SER A 85 11.15 0.21 -2.10
C SER A 85 11.03 -0.23 -0.64
N ARG A 86 10.20 0.48 0.13
CA ARG A 86 9.98 0.22 1.54
C ARG A 86 8.55 0.53 1.93
N GLY A 87 7.99 -0.30 2.79
CA GLY A 87 6.69 -0.08 3.42
C GLY A 87 6.78 -0.13 4.94
N SER A 88 5.86 0.54 5.62
CA SER A 88 5.60 0.33 7.04
C SER A 88 4.11 0.19 7.31
N VAL A 89 3.74 -0.87 8.03
CA VAL A 89 2.37 -1.18 8.42
C VAL A 89 2.28 -1.15 9.94
N PRO A 90 1.36 -0.39 10.54
CA PRO A 90 1.16 -0.41 11.99
C PRO A 90 0.71 -1.78 12.47
N GLU A 91 1.17 -2.18 13.67
CA GLU A 91 0.70 -3.42 14.32
C GLU A 91 -0.79 -3.33 14.68
N ALA A 92 -1.24 -2.13 15.06
CA ALA A 92 -2.65 -1.85 15.25
C ALA A 92 -3.40 -1.83 13.91
N SER A 93 -4.49 -2.60 13.84
CA SER A 93 -5.37 -2.64 12.67
C SER A 93 -5.98 -1.27 12.34
N GLY A 94 -6.22 -1.03 11.04
CA GLY A 94 -6.81 0.22 10.55
C GLY A 94 -5.85 1.41 10.55
N GLY A 95 -4.57 1.16 10.86
CA GLY A 95 -3.52 2.16 10.78
C GLY A 95 -3.20 2.59 9.34
N ILE A 96 -2.47 3.70 9.23
CA ILE A 96 -2.00 4.24 7.96
C ILE A 96 -0.75 3.48 7.53
N VAL A 97 -0.80 2.86 6.36
CA VAL A 97 0.36 2.25 5.69
C VAL A 97 1.18 3.35 5.04
N VAL A 98 2.49 3.33 5.20
CA VAL A 98 3.40 4.30 4.55
C VAL A 98 4.26 3.54 3.54
N LEU A 99 4.34 4.06 2.31
CA LEU A 99 5.09 3.48 1.19
C LEU A 99 6.08 4.52 0.67
N LYS A 100 7.36 4.16 0.60
CA LYS A 100 8.46 5.04 0.17
C LYS A 100 8.91 4.72 -1.24
N GLU A 101 9.21 5.77 -2.01
CA GLU A 101 9.55 5.70 -3.43
C GLU A 101 8.48 4.93 -4.21
N ALA A 102 7.21 5.28 -3.95
CA ALA A 102 6.07 4.55 -4.45
C ALA A 102 5.82 4.88 -5.93
N ARG A 103 5.56 3.83 -6.70
CA ARG A 103 5.11 3.90 -8.09
C ARG A 103 3.87 3.06 -8.24
N GLY A 104 3.01 3.39 -9.17
CA GLY A 104 1.87 2.54 -9.42
C GLY A 104 1.31 2.64 -10.82
N ILE A 105 0.49 1.64 -11.11
CA ILE A 105 -0.33 1.55 -12.30
C ILE A 105 -1.76 1.41 -11.81
N THR A 106 -2.61 2.32 -12.25
CA THR A 106 -4.03 2.33 -11.93
C THR A 106 -4.81 2.15 -13.21
N SER A 107 -5.69 1.15 -13.24
CA SER A 107 -6.64 0.91 -14.32
C SER A 107 -8.04 1.22 -13.83
N ILE A 108 -8.71 2.20 -14.45
CA ILE A 108 -10.06 2.63 -14.11
C ILE A 108 -10.87 2.71 -15.40
N LYS A 109 -11.98 1.95 -15.47
CA LYS A 109 -12.90 1.94 -16.63
C LYS A 109 -12.21 1.72 -18.00
N GLY A 110 -11.09 1.00 -18.02
CA GLY A 110 -10.31 0.71 -19.22
C GLY A 110 -9.16 1.67 -19.50
N ASP A 111 -9.13 2.83 -18.85
CA ASP A 111 -8.00 3.77 -18.93
C ASP A 111 -6.91 3.36 -17.94
N GLN A 112 -5.65 3.51 -18.35
CA GLN A 112 -4.49 3.19 -17.53
C GLN A 112 -3.66 4.45 -17.25
N PHE A 113 -3.34 4.66 -15.98
CA PHE A 113 -2.49 5.74 -15.51
C PHE A 113 -1.30 5.18 -14.75
N HIS A 114 -0.13 5.69 -15.05
CA HIS A 114 1.08 5.46 -14.29
C HIS A 114 1.28 6.63 -13.33
N TRP A 115 1.78 6.36 -12.13
CA TRP A 115 2.06 7.43 -11.18
C TRP A 115 3.29 7.12 -10.35
N HIS A 116 3.88 8.18 -9.79
CA HIS A 116 4.95 8.07 -8.82
C HIS A 116 4.82 9.15 -7.73
N SER A 117 5.35 8.83 -6.55
CA SER A 117 5.43 9.72 -5.40
C SER A 117 6.61 9.34 -4.49
N PRO A 118 7.32 10.30 -3.88
CA PRO A 118 8.34 10.00 -2.88
C PRO A 118 7.78 9.25 -1.67
N GLU A 119 6.58 9.60 -1.23
CA GLU A 119 5.85 8.92 -0.16
C GLU A 119 4.37 8.82 -0.50
N VAL A 120 3.78 7.67 -0.21
CA VAL A 120 2.33 7.49 -0.21
C VAL A 120 1.91 7.00 1.15
N ARG A 121 0.93 7.68 1.73
CA ARG A 121 0.23 7.20 2.92
C ARG A 121 -1.09 6.61 2.46
N TRP A 122 -1.38 5.38 2.86
CA TRP A 122 -2.55 4.65 2.43
C TRP A 122 -3.37 4.25 3.65
N LYS A 123 -4.66 4.56 3.63
CA LYS A 123 -5.62 4.12 4.64
C LYS A 123 -6.60 3.12 4.00
N PRO A 124 -6.40 1.80 4.20
CA PRO A 124 -7.19 0.77 3.54
C PRO A 124 -8.70 0.90 3.81
N ASP A 125 -9.07 1.16 5.07
CA ASP A 125 -10.48 1.25 5.50
C ASP A 125 -11.23 2.43 4.88
N GLU A 126 -10.51 3.49 4.50
CA GLU A 126 -11.09 4.66 3.82
C GLU A 126 -10.92 4.60 2.30
N GLN A 127 -10.28 3.55 1.78
CA GLN A 127 -10.00 3.36 0.36
C GLN A 127 -9.28 4.57 -0.25
N LEU A 128 -8.31 5.11 0.51
CA LEU A 128 -7.77 6.44 0.29
C LEU A 128 -6.24 6.49 0.37
N PHE A 129 -5.65 7.12 -0.64
CA PHE A 129 -4.25 7.44 -0.72
C PHE A 129 -4.03 8.94 -0.51
N PHE A 130 -3.03 9.27 0.29
CA PHE A 130 -2.53 10.62 0.51
C PHE A 130 -1.12 10.72 -0.09
N PHE A 131 -0.90 11.80 -0.83
CA PHE A 131 0.31 12.14 -1.55
C PHE A 131 0.82 13.50 -1.04
N ASP A 132 1.14 13.57 0.26
CA ASP A 132 1.56 14.81 0.93
C ASP A 132 2.92 15.33 0.41
N ASP A 133 3.74 14.44 -0.17
CA ASP A 133 5.05 14.74 -0.77
C ASP A 133 4.99 14.84 -2.31
N GLY A 134 3.78 15.01 -2.85
CA GLY A 134 3.53 15.26 -4.26
C GLY A 134 3.24 14.02 -5.10
N ILE A 135 2.48 14.23 -6.17
CA ILE A 135 2.08 13.19 -7.11
C ILE A 135 2.39 13.63 -8.53
N ARG A 136 2.96 12.71 -9.31
CA ARG A 136 2.98 12.80 -10.77
C ARG A 136 2.25 11.61 -11.34
N ALA A 137 1.13 11.85 -12.01
CA ALA A 137 0.35 10.84 -12.71
C ALA A 137 0.37 11.13 -14.21
N PHE A 138 0.45 10.10 -15.05
CA PHE A 138 0.49 10.24 -16.50
C PHE A 138 -0.20 9.06 -17.18
N GLY A 139 -1.03 9.38 -18.15
CA GLY A 139 -1.64 8.43 -19.09
C GLY A 139 -1.14 8.69 -20.52
N GLU A 140 -1.88 8.21 -21.50
CA GLU A 140 -1.52 8.35 -22.92
C GLU A 140 -1.47 9.81 -23.38
N SER A 141 -2.47 10.62 -23.00
CA SER A 141 -2.68 11.97 -23.52
C SER A 141 -2.58 13.07 -22.44
N ILE A 142 -2.37 12.70 -21.19
CA ILE A 142 -2.41 13.63 -20.05
C ILE A 142 -1.30 13.32 -19.05
N GLU A 143 -0.71 14.36 -18.50
CA GLU A 143 0.17 14.32 -17.34
C GLU A 143 -0.32 15.32 -16.30
N ILE A 144 -0.38 14.89 -15.05
CA ILE A 144 -0.83 15.64 -13.90
C ILE A 144 0.33 15.69 -12.90
N ARG A 145 0.59 16.88 -12.36
CA ARG A 145 1.57 17.09 -11.30
C ARG A 145 0.96 17.93 -10.20
N SER A 146 1.17 17.54 -8.95
CA SER A 146 0.77 18.34 -7.81
C SER A 146 1.68 18.16 -6.61
N GLN A 147 1.76 19.16 -5.74
CA GLN A 147 2.50 19.06 -4.48
C GLN A 147 1.77 18.25 -3.43
N ASN A 148 0.43 18.21 -3.47
CA ASN A 148 -0.37 17.42 -2.56
C ASN A 148 -1.50 16.76 -3.34
N GLY A 149 -1.85 15.53 -2.96
CA GLY A 149 -2.95 14.82 -3.58
C GLY A 149 -3.68 13.91 -2.60
N LEU A 150 -4.98 13.79 -2.77
CA LEU A 150 -5.82 12.80 -2.11
C LEU A 150 -6.54 12.02 -3.20
N VAL A 151 -6.38 10.70 -3.21
CA VAL A 151 -6.87 9.85 -4.30
C VAL A 151 -7.65 8.67 -3.74
N ARG A 152 -8.89 8.51 -4.19
CA ARG A 152 -9.76 7.39 -3.83
C ARG A 152 -9.56 6.21 -4.79
N LEU A 153 -9.85 4.99 -4.35
CA LEU A 153 -9.84 3.81 -5.22
C LEU A 153 -10.81 3.89 -6.42
N SER A 154 -11.80 4.79 -6.34
CA SER A 154 -12.70 5.13 -7.45
C SER A 154 -12.00 5.86 -8.61
N GLY A 155 -10.83 6.45 -8.36
CA GLY A 155 -10.12 7.32 -9.29
C GLY A 155 -10.34 8.82 -9.07
N GLU A 156 -11.24 9.18 -8.15
CA GLU A 156 -11.42 10.59 -7.77
C GLU A 156 -10.15 11.12 -7.12
N MET A 157 -9.74 12.32 -7.54
CA MET A 157 -8.49 12.95 -7.13
C MET A 157 -8.73 14.41 -6.75
N GLU A 158 -8.32 14.77 -5.54
CA GLU A 158 -8.28 16.13 -5.05
C GLU A 158 -6.81 16.59 -4.98
N LEU A 159 -6.48 17.70 -5.65
CA LEU A 159 -5.10 18.20 -5.78
C LEU A 159 -4.95 19.59 -5.18
N SER A 160 -3.83 19.84 -4.51
CA SER A 160 -3.56 21.15 -3.91
C SER A 160 -2.06 21.49 -3.85
N GLY A 161 -1.73 22.72 -3.49
CA GLY A 161 -0.34 23.19 -3.48
C GLY A 161 0.25 23.35 -4.88
N LYS A 162 -0.54 23.89 -5.83
CA LYS A 162 -0.24 23.98 -7.28
C LYS A 162 -0.44 22.64 -7.99
N ALA A 163 -1.44 22.61 -8.86
CA ALA A 163 -1.71 21.51 -9.76
C ALA A 163 -1.41 21.97 -11.20
N GLU A 164 -0.63 21.18 -11.92
CA GLU A 164 -0.33 21.39 -13.34
C GLU A 164 -0.90 20.20 -14.13
N VAL A 165 -1.59 20.51 -15.23
CA VAL A 165 -2.10 19.51 -16.16
C VAL A 165 -1.51 19.81 -17.53
N VAL A 166 -0.81 18.83 -18.10
CA VAL A 166 -0.16 18.91 -19.41
C VAL A 166 -0.86 17.95 -20.36
N TYR A 167 -1.46 18.48 -21.41
CA TYR A 167 -2.05 17.68 -22.49
C TYR A 167 -0.99 17.36 -23.54
N ARG A 168 -0.86 16.07 -23.88
CA ARG A 168 0.03 15.60 -24.94
C ARG A 168 -0.81 15.27 -26.17
N MET A 169 -0.66 16.07 -27.22
CA MET A 169 -1.21 15.72 -28.53
C MET A 169 -0.23 14.80 -29.25
N HIS A 170 -0.66 13.58 -29.56
CA HIS A 170 0.06 12.75 -30.52
C HIS A 170 -0.16 13.35 -31.91
N LYS A 171 0.92 13.77 -32.58
CA LYS A 171 0.85 14.04 -34.02
C LYS A 171 0.59 12.70 -34.71
N LYS A 172 -0.57 12.58 -35.36
CA LYS A 172 -0.89 11.48 -36.27
C LYS A 172 0.13 11.38 -37.41
#